data_AF-A0A5D6W8F8-F1
#
_entry.id   AF-A0A5D6W8F8-F1
#
_cell.length_a   1.000
_cell.length_b   1.000
_cell.length_c   1.000
_cell.angle_alpha   90.00
_cell.angle_beta   90.00
_cell.angle_gamma   90.00
#
_symmetry.space_group_name_H-M   'P 1'
#
loop_
_entity.id
_entity.type
_entity.pdbx_description
1 polymer ?
#
loop_
_entity_poly.entity_id
_entity_poly.type
_entity_poly.pdbx_seq_one_letter_code
_entity_poly.pdbx_strand_id
1 'polypeptide(L)'
;MKWLQRFLLLVGGSAGAVLLVSVMYFLLFILGNADFSQAYRNIDNYEGITFINTYKHKAYKRTFWGLQEVEYPGVSLDRHELDQSDEAYELVKEKEGDAAWITCFTTSPDGKYVLYAEAISISKGASTDDDHIYYRVLNTQDGSVTTIYDGPYKCFWATWQ
;
A
#
# COMPACT_ATOMS: atom_id res chain seq x y z
N MET A 1 28.16 0.90 -42.44
CA MET A 1 26.84 0.21 -42.41
C MET A 1 26.72 -0.88 -41.33
N LYS A 2 27.65 -1.84 -41.20
CA LYS A 2 27.57 -2.92 -40.18
C LYS A 2 27.51 -2.45 -38.73
N TRP A 3 28.19 -1.36 -38.39
CA TRP A 3 28.18 -0.77 -37.04
C TRP A 3 26.82 -0.17 -36.66
N LEU A 4 26.14 0.50 -37.61
CA LEU A 4 24.80 1.05 -37.41
C LEU A 4 23.76 -0.06 -37.16
N GLN A 5 23.85 -1.18 -37.89
CA GLN A 5 22.99 -2.34 -37.68
C GLN A 5 23.19 -2.98 -36.30
N ARG A 6 24.44 -3.12 -35.85
CA ARG A 6 24.76 -3.63 -34.50
C ARG A 6 24.26 -2.69 -33.40
N PHE A 7 24.38 -1.38 -33.61
CA PHE A 7 23.87 -0.36 -32.69
C PHE A 7 22.34 -0.41 -32.60
N LEU A 8 21.63 -0.47 -33.73
CA LEU A 8 20.17 -0.57 -33.77
C LEU A 8 19.64 -1.87 -33.12
N LEU A 9 20.33 -3.00 -33.33
CA LEU A 9 19.99 -4.26 -32.66
C LEU A 9 20.20 -4.20 -31.14
N LEU A 10 21.26 -3.52 -30.68
CA LEU A 10 21.55 -3.36 -29.26
C LEU A 10 20.53 -2.44 -28.58
N VAL A 11 20.20 -1.30 -29.22
CA VAL A 11 19.17 -0.37 -28.73
C VAL A 11 17.79 -1.05 -28.73
N GLY A 12 17.42 -1.71 -29.82
CA GLY A 12 16.17 -2.47 -29.91
C GLY A 12 16.10 -3.62 -28.89
N GLY A 13 17.21 -4.31 -28.67
CA GLY A 13 17.33 -5.36 -27.65
C GLY A 13 17.17 -4.81 -26.23
N SER A 14 17.81 -3.68 -25.91
CA SER A 14 17.66 -3.02 -24.61
C SER A 14 16.25 -2.50 -24.38
N ALA A 15 15.60 -1.92 -25.38
CA ALA A 15 14.22 -1.46 -25.29
C ALA A 15 13.25 -2.63 -25.06
N GLY A 16 13.46 -3.75 -25.78
CA GLY A 16 12.70 -4.98 -25.57
C GLY A 16 12.88 -5.56 -24.17
N ALA A 17 14.11 -5.58 -23.65
CA ALA A 17 14.39 -6.05 -22.29
C ALA A 17 13.72 -5.16 -21.22
N VAL A 18 13.80 -3.83 -21.37
CA VAL A 18 13.12 -2.90 -20.45
C VAL A 18 11.61 -3.13 -20.49
N LEU A 19 11.00 -3.28 -21.67
CA LEU A 19 9.58 -3.52 -21.79
C LEU A 19 9.17 -4.85 -21.11
N LEU A 20 9.93 -5.92 -21.32
CA LEU A 20 9.68 -7.21 -20.67
C LEU A 20 9.78 -7.11 -19.14
N VAL A 21 10.80 -6.44 -18.62
CA VAL A 21 10.96 -6.23 -17.18
C VAL A 21 9.81 -5.37 -16.62
N SER A 22 9.41 -4.32 -17.32
CA SER A 22 8.29 -3.47 -16.90
C SER A 22 6.95 -4.21 -16.88
N VAL A 23 6.67 -5.03 -17.90
CA VAL A 23 5.45 -5.85 -17.95
C VAL A 23 5.48 -6.90 -16.83
N MET A 24 6.62 -7.56 -16.62
CA MET A 24 6.78 -8.53 -15.54
C MET A 24 6.58 -7.88 -14.17
N TYR A 25 7.17 -6.69 -13.96
CA TYR A 25 6.97 -5.91 -12.74
C TYR A 25 5.49 -5.56 -12.53
N PHE A 26 4.82 -5.03 -13.56
CA PHE A 26 3.41 -4.70 -13.51
C PHE A 26 2.56 -5.91 -13.13
N LEU A 27 2.82 -7.08 -13.72
CA LEU A 27 2.10 -8.31 -13.37
C LEU A 27 2.34 -8.73 -11.92
N LEU A 28 3.59 -8.62 -11.41
CA LEU A 28 3.91 -8.93 -10.02
C LEU A 28 3.29 -7.93 -9.03
N PHE A 29 3.15 -6.67 -9.42
CA PHE A 29 2.49 -5.63 -8.63
C PHE A 29 0.96 -5.86 -8.55
N ILE A 30 0.31 -6.12 -9.70
CA ILE A 30 -1.15 -6.32 -9.77
C ILE A 30 -1.56 -7.66 -9.15
N LEU A 31 -0.98 -8.77 -9.64
CA LEU A 31 -1.38 -10.12 -9.28
C LEU A 31 -0.76 -10.57 -7.95
N GLY A 32 0.46 -10.11 -7.68
CA GLY A 32 1.15 -10.35 -6.42
C GLY A 32 0.97 -9.20 -5.45
N ASN A 33 1.91 -9.05 -4.52
CA ASN A 33 1.98 -7.88 -3.64
C ASN A 33 3.37 -7.24 -3.74
N ALA A 34 3.99 -7.30 -4.92
CA ALA A 34 5.35 -6.83 -5.11
C ALA A 34 5.41 -5.30 -4.99
N ASP A 35 6.25 -4.80 -4.09
CA ASP A 35 6.48 -3.36 -3.92
C ASP A 35 7.90 -3.16 -3.36
N PHE A 36 8.75 -2.53 -4.16
CA PHE A 36 10.15 -2.29 -3.86
C PHE A 36 10.42 -0.96 -3.16
N SER A 37 9.37 -0.16 -2.91
CA SER A 37 9.49 1.04 -2.09
C SER A 37 10.07 0.67 -0.73
N GLN A 38 10.88 1.57 -0.15
CA GLN A 38 11.53 1.35 1.15
C GLN A 38 11.19 2.45 2.16
N ALA A 39 10.26 3.36 1.82
CA ALA A 39 9.90 4.49 2.68
C ALA A 39 9.37 4.03 4.05
N TYR A 40 8.75 2.85 4.11
CA TYR A 40 8.29 2.21 5.35
C TYR A 40 9.39 2.02 6.40
N ARG A 41 10.66 1.94 6.01
CA ARG A 41 11.79 1.76 6.95
C ARG A 41 12.08 2.99 7.81
N ASN A 42 11.55 4.14 7.43
CA ASN A 42 11.66 5.37 8.21
C ASN A 42 10.59 5.48 9.30
N ILE A 43 9.69 4.49 9.39
CA ILE A 43 8.64 4.45 10.40
C ILE A 43 9.13 3.56 11.55
N ASP A 44 9.26 4.14 12.73
CA ASP A 44 9.61 3.37 13.93
C ASP A 44 8.56 2.27 14.17
N ASN A 45 9.02 1.07 14.54
CA ASN A 45 8.16 -0.10 14.74
C ASN A 45 7.29 -0.49 13.52
N TYR A 46 7.71 -0.20 12.28
CA TYR A 46 6.97 -0.66 11.09
C TYR A 46 6.80 -2.20 11.05
N GLU A 47 7.71 -2.95 11.68
CA GLU A 47 7.65 -4.41 11.79
C GLU A 47 6.46 -4.91 12.60
N GLY A 48 5.91 -4.05 13.46
CA GLY A 48 4.68 -4.28 14.22
C GLY A 48 3.41 -4.22 13.36
N ILE A 49 3.50 -3.69 12.14
CA ILE A 49 2.37 -3.56 11.22
C ILE A 49 2.06 -4.90 10.55
N THR A 50 0.80 -5.31 10.62
CA THR A 50 0.29 -6.51 9.94
C THR A 50 -0.89 -6.15 9.05
N PHE A 51 -0.81 -6.57 7.78
CA PHE A 51 -1.86 -6.40 6.78
C PHE A 51 -2.69 -7.68 6.71
N ILE A 52 -3.98 -7.60 6.94
CA ILE A 52 -4.87 -8.74 7.10
C ILE A 52 -5.91 -8.73 5.99
N ASN A 53 -5.93 -9.78 5.19
CA ASN A 53 -7.01 -10.07 4.26
C ASN A 53 -7.96 -11.09 4.89
N THR A 54 -9.05 -10.60 5.48
CA THR A 54 -10.04 -11.45 6.16
C THR A 54 -10.75 -12.40 5.19
N TYR A 55 -11.05 -11.94 3.96
CA TYR A 55 -11.71 -12.76 2.95
C TYR A 55 -10.87 -13.97 2.51
N LYS A 56 -9.56 -13.80 2.36
CA LYS A 56 -8.63 -14.87 1.95
C LYS A 56 -8.04 -15.62 3.15
N HIS A 57 -8.34 -15.23 4.38
CA HIS A 57 -7.70 -15.72 5.60
C HIS A 57 -6.16 -15.68 5.52
N LYS A 58 -5.62 -14.54 5.08
CA LYS A 58 -4.17 -14.33 4.93
C LYS A 58 -3.72 -13.10 5.69
N ALA A 59 -2.52 -13.15 6.24
CA ALA A 59 -1.85 -12.01 6.85
C ALA A 59 -0.51 -11.77 6.16
N TYR A 60 -0.03 -10.52 6.19
CA TYR A 60 1.21 -10.13 5.55
C TYR A 60 1.96 -9.08 6.35
N LYS A 61 3.29 -9.05 6.16
CA LYS A 61 4.16 -7.97 6.64
C LYS A 61 4.94 -7.34 5.49
N ARG A 62 5.31 -6.06 5.63
CA ARG A 62 6.19 -5.41 4.64
C ARG A 62 7.60 -5.95 4.72
N THR A 63 8.18 -6.17 3.54
CA THR A 63 9.57 -6.59 3.32
C THR A 63 10.15 -5.84 2.13
N PHE A 64 11.42 -6.10 1.81
CA PHE A 64 12.04 -5.56 0.60
C PHE A 64 11.27 -5.89 -0.69
N TRP A 65 10.62 -7.05 -0.76
CA TRP A 65 9.96 -7.56 -1.97
C TRP A 65 8.49 -7.15 -2.09
N GLY A 66 7.95 -6.40 -1.13
CA GLY A 66 6.52 -6.19 -1.04
C GLY A 66 5.93 -6.81 0.23
N LEU A 67 4.66 -7.22 0.17
CA LEU A 67 4.04 -7.93 1.28
C LEU A 67 4.40 -9.41 1.25
N GLN A 68 5.01 -9.90 2.32
CA GLN A 68 5.28 -11.32 2.53
C GLN A 68 4.19 -11.92 3.43
N GLU A 69 3.65 -13.06 3.03
CA GLU A 69 2.65 -13.80 3.80
C GLU A 69 3.24 -14.31 5.11
N VAL A 70 2.48 -14.17 6.20
CA VAL A 70 2.79 -14.67 7.54
C VAL A 70 1.61 -15.49 8.07
N GLU A 71 1.81 -16.16 9.20
CA GLU A 71 0.73 -16.90 9.86
C GLU A 71 -0.48 -16.00 10.11
N TYR A 72 -1.65 -16.44 9.67
CA TYR A 72 -2.89 -15.71 9.85
C TYR A 72 -3.32 -15.81 11.32
N PRO A 73 -3.50 -14.69 12.03
CA PRO A 73 -3.74 -14.69 13.47
C PRO A 73 -5.14 -15.17 13.88
N GLY A 74 -5.96 -15.68 12.93
CA GLY A 74 -7.31 -16.16 13.22
C GLY A 74 -8.32 -15.08 13.57
N VAL A 75 -7.97 -13.80 13.38
CA VAL A 75 -8.85 -12.68 13.74
C VAL A 75 -9.92 -12.51 12.67
N SER A 76 -11.17 -12.82 13.04
CA SER A 76 -12.34 -12.26 12.34
C SER A 76 -12.43 -10.79 12.74
N LEU A 77 -11.77 -9.92 11.98
CA LEU A 77 -12.10 -8.51 12.07
C LEU A 77 -13.50 -8.40 11.46
N ASP A 78 -14.51 -8.34 12.33
CA ASP A 78 -15.79 -7.81 11.93
C ASP A 78 -15.52 -6.42 11.37
N ARG A 79 -16.14 -6.13 10.23
CA ARG A 79 -16.04 -4.83 9.57
C ARG A 79 -16.80 -3.84 10.46
N HIS A 80 -16.26 -3.51 11.62
CA HIS A 80 -16.80 -2.46 12.45
C HIS A 80 -16.79 -1.20 11.60
N GLU A 81 -17.93 -0.52 11.58
CA GLU A 81 -18.00 0.83 11.04
C GLU A 81 -16.86 1.62 11.67
N LEU A 82 -16.11 2.35 10.84
CA LEU A 82 -15.04 3.19 11.35
C LEU A 82 -15.62 4.11 12.39
N ASP A 83 -15.04 4.11 13.59
CA ASP A 83 -15.42 5.07 14.60
C ASP A 83 -14.90 6.44 14.16
N GLN A 84 -15.75 7.19 13.45
CA GLN A 84 -15.43 8.52 12.98
C GLN A 84 -15.33 9.53 14.13
N SER A 85 -15.69 9.16 15.35
CA SER A 85 -15.49 10.01 16.53
C SER A 85 -14.13 9.82 17.20
N ASP A 86 -13.32 8.86 16.72
CA ASP A 86 -11.97 8.62 17.22
C ASP A 86 -11.03 9.80 16.87
N GLU A 87 -10.24 10.23 17.84
CA GLU A 87 -9.28 11.35 17.68
C GLU A 87 -8.28 11.09 16.54
N ALA A 88 -7.88 9.84 16.31
CA ALA A 88 -6.97 9.48 15.22
C ALA A 88 -7.64 9.61 13.85
N TYR A 89 -8.94 9.33 13.75
CA TYR A 89 -9.70 9.54 12.51
C TYR A 89 -9.78 11.03 12.18
N GLU A 90 -10.16 11.86 13.15
CA GLU A 90 -10.25 13.32 12.99
C GLU A 90 -8.90 13.92 12.59
N LEU A 91 -7.80 13.46 13.20
CA LEU A 91 -6.46 13.91 12.85
C LEU A 91 -6.09 13.57 11.39
N VAL A 92 -6.43 12.36 10.94
CA VAL A 92 -6.23 11.96 9.53
C VAL A 92 -7.08 12.81 8.60
N LYS A 93 -8.32 13.12 8.96
CA LYS A 93 -9.22 13.97 8.16
C LYS A 93 -8.76 15.41 8.10
N GLU A 94 -8.27 15.99 9.20
CA GLU A 94 -7.65 17.31 9.20
C GLU A 94 -6.46 17.35 8.23
N LYS A 95 -5.68 16.26 8.17
CA LYS A 95 -4.49 16.18 7.33
C LYS A 95 -4.79 15.97 5.84
N GLU A 96 -5.64 14.99 5.51
CA GLU A 96 -5.95 14.58 4.13
C GLU A 96 -7.10 15.39 3.51
N GLY A 97 -7.91 16.03 4.35
CA GLY A 97 -9.09 16.79 3.96
C GLY A 97 -10.37 15.95 3.92
N ASP A 98 -11.50 16.66 3.92
CA ASP A 98 -12.84 16.07 4.01
C ASP A 98 -13.20 15.14 2.85
N ALA A 99 -12.57 15.30 1.70
CA ALA A 99 -12.80 14.45 0.52
C ALA A 99 -12.09 13.09 0.58
N ALA A 100 -11.10 12.90 1.47
CA ALA A 100 -10.36 11.66 1.58
C ALA A 100 -11.25 10.52 2.08
N TRP A 101 -11.29 9.41 1.35
CA TRP A 101 -12.07 8.23 1.73
C TRP A 101 -11.21 7.25 2.51
N ILE A 102 -11.31 7.33 3.84
CA ILE A 102 -10.60 6.46 4.77
C ILE A 102 -11.39 5.16 4.95
N THR A 103 -10.70 4.02 4.87
CA THR A 103 -11.31 2.67 4.91
C THR A 103 -10.89 1.85 6.13
N CYS A 104 -9.74 2.15 6.72
CA CYS A 104 -9.31 1.67 8.03
C CYS A 104 -8.27 2.61 8.64
N PHE A 105 -8.14 2.62 9.96
CA PHE A 105 -7.02 3.25 10.65
C PHE A 105 -6.66 2.50 11.94
N THR A 106 -5.45 2.70 12.44
CA THR A 106 -4.96 2.21 13.74
C THR A 106 -3.81 3.09 14.21
N THR A 107 -3.78 3.38 15.51
CA THR A 107 -2.68 4.12 16.15
C THR A 107 -1.50 3.19 16.43
N SER A 108 -0.27 3.70 16.36
CA SER A 108 0.92 2.97 16.81
C SER A 108 0.88 2.73 18.32
N PRO A 109 1.54 1.68 18.85
CA PRO A 109 1.58 1.41 20.29
C PRO A 109 2.13 2.56 21.13
N ASP A 110 3.00 3.40 20.56
CA ASP A 110 3.59 4.55 21.23
C ASP A 110 2.83 5.88 21.00
N GLY A 111 1.73 5.85 20.25
CA GLY A 111 0.89 7.02 19.95
C GLY A 111 1.50 8.03 18.97
N LYS A 112 2.70 7.81 18.45
CA LYS A 112 3.38 8.77 17.57
C LYS A 112 2.90 8.72 16.12
N TYR A 113 2.20 7.66 15.74
CA TYR A 113 1.79 7.45 14.37
C TYR A 113 0.35 6.99 14.28
N VAL A 114 -0.30 7.36 13.18
CA VAL A 114 -1.58 6.79 12.76
C VAL A 114 -1.36 6.14 11.40
N LEU A 115 -1.55 4.82 11.33
CA LEU A 115 -1.63 4.09 10.08
C LEU A 115 -3.07 4.14 9.59
N TYR A 116 -3.30 4.50 8.34
CA TYR A 116 -4.61 4.50 7.71
C TYR A 116 -4.56 4.03 6.26
N ALA A 117 -5.70 3.59 5.75
CA ALA A 117 -5.90 3.25 4.36
C ALA A 117 -6.84 4.23 3.70
N GLU A 118 -6.39 4.89 2.63
CA GLU A 118 -7.21 5.74 1.77
C GLU A 118 -7.54 5.00 0.47
N ALA A 119 -8.82 5.00 0.10
CA ALA A 119 -9.29 4.49 -1.18
C ALA A 119 -9.48 5.65 -2.18
N ILE A 120 -8.90 5.50 -3.38
CA ILE A 120 -9.06 6.45 -4.48
C ILE A 120 -9.68 5.71 -5.67
N SER A 121 -10.90 6.07 -6.05
CA SER A 121 -11.57 5.49 -7.22
C SER A 121 -10.84 5.84 -8.51
N ILE A 122 -10.49 4.81 -9.28
CA ILE A 122 -9.78 4.96 -10.56
C ILE A 122 -10.72 5.55 -11.63
N SER A 123 -11.99 5.14 -11.65
CA SER A 123 -13.00 5.62 -12.60
C SER A 123 -13.76 6.86 -12.13
N LYS A 124 -13.44 7.37 -10.93
CA LYS A 124 -14.12 8.52 -10.33
C LYS A 124 -15.61 8.26 -10.12
N GLY A 125 -15.94 7.08 -9.59
CA GLY A 125 -17.30 6.69 -9.23
C GLY A 125 -18.15 6.12 -10.36
N ALA A 126 -17.55 5.78 -11.52
CA ALA A 126 -18.26 5.02 -12.56
C ALA A 126 -18.34 3.52 -12.25
N SER A 127 -17.47 3.03 -11.36
CA SER A 127 -17.46 1.68 -10.79
C SER A 127 -17.27 1.77 -9.28
N THR A 128 -17.84 0.81 -8.55
CA THR A 128 -17.75 0.73 -7.08
C THR A 128 -16.62 -0.16 -6.59
N ASP A 129 -16.02 -0.95 -7.48
CA ASP A 129 -14.99 -1.94 -7.14
C ASP A 129 -13.71 -1.64 -7.93
N ASP A 130 -13.24 -0.40 -7.90
CA ASP A 130 -12.12 0.05 -8.72
C ASP A 130 -11.10 0.91 -7.99
N ASP A 131 -11.07 0.81 -6.67
CA ASP A 131 -10.19 1.65 -5.88
C ASP A 131 -8.74 1.20 -5.94
N HIS A 132 -7.86 2.19 -6.06
CA HIS A 132 -6.47 2.08 -5.67
C HIS A 132 -6.36 2.44 -4.19
N ILE A 133 -5.85 1.51 -3.38
CA ILE A 133 -5.77 1.68 -1.93
C ILE A 133 -4.35 2.02 -1.53
N TYR A 134 -4.19 3.09 -0.75
CA TYR A 134 -2.93 3.57 -0.23
C TYR A 134 -2.90 3.37 1.28
N TYR A 135 -1.91 2.64 1.77
CA TYR A 135 -1.60 2.51 3.20
C TYR A 135 -0.56 3.54 3.56
N ARG A 136 -0.95 4.48 4.41
CA ARG A 136 -0.11 5.62 4.79
C ARG A 136 0.02 5.73 6.29
N VAL A 137 1.16 6.27 6.71
CA VAL A 137 1.47 6.55 8.10
C VAL A 137 1.59 8.05 8.26
N LEU A 138 0.72 8.63 9.08
CA LEU A 138 0.79 10.00 9.56
C LEU A 138 1.64 10.04 10.84
N ASN A 139 2.69 10.85 10.85
CA ASN A 139 3.41 11.20 12.07
C ASN A 139 2.66 12.32 12.79
N THR A 140 2.22 12.07 14.02
CA THR A 140 1.39 12.99 14.79
C THR A 140 2.14 14.21 15.31
N GLN A 141 3.48 14.18 15.31
CA GLN A 141 4.31 15.27 15.82
C GLN A 141 4.59 16.35 14.78
N ASP A 142 4.92 15.95 13.56
CA ASP A 142 5.31 16.87 12.47
C ASP A 142 4.30 16.92 11.32
N GLY A 143 3.26 16.08 11.37
CA GLY A 143 2.23 15.98 10.36
C GLY A 143 2.72 15.41 9.02
N SER A 144 3.91 14.80 8.96
CA SER A 144 4.40 14.15 7.76
C SER A 144 3.62 12.87 7.45
N VAL A 145 3.43 12.58 6.17
CA VAL A 145 2.69 11.41 5.69
C VAL A 145 3.61 10.58 4.81
N THR A 146 3.68 9.28 5.09
CA THR A 146 4.50 8.33 4.33
C THR A 146 3.64 7.18 3.83
N THR A 147 3.58 6.96 2.51
CA THR A 147 3.01 5.72 1.96
C THR A 147 3.95 4.55 2.25
N ILE A 148 3.44 3.53 2.94
CA ILE A 148 4.19 2.33 3.30
C ILE A 148 3.87 1.13 2.39
N TYR A 149 2.73 1.19 1.71
CA TYR A 149 2.29 0.23 0.72
C TYR A 149 1.10 0.79 -0.07
N ASP A 150 0.95 0.38 -1.34
CA ASP A 150 -0.24 0.67 -2.12
C ASP A 150 -0.52 -0.43 -3.14
N GLY A 151 -1.75 -0.49 -3.63
CA GLY A 151 -2.08 -1.32 -4.78
C GLY A 151 -3.56 -1.33 -5.14
N PRO A 152 -3.88 -1.66 -6.40
CA PRO A 152 -5.26 -1.76 -6.86
C PRO A 152 -5.91 -3.02 -6.30
N TYR A 153 -7.14 -2.90 -5.80
CA TYR A 153 -7.93 -4.01 -5.24
C TYR A 153 -7.29 -4.68 -4.01
N LYS A 154 -6.38 -3.98 -3.30
CA LYS A 154 -5.64 -4.50 -2.15
C LYS A 154 -6.29 -4.10 -0.83
N CYS A 155 -7.54 -4.52 -0.62
CA CYS A 155 -8.29 -4.25 0.61
C CYS A 155 -7.80 -5.15 1.76
N PHE A 156 -6.84 -4.64 2.53
CA PHE A 156 -6.39 -5.19 3.80
C PHE A 156 -6.90 -4.35 4.97
N TRP A 157 -7.24 -5.02 6.05
CA TRP A 157 -7.21 -4.41 7.38
C TRP A 157 -5.78 -4.27 7.84
N ALA A 158 -5.47 -3.27 8.65
CA ALA A 158 -4.15 -3.10 9.22
C ALA A 158 -4.22 -3.04 10.75
N THR A 159 -3.29 -3.74 11.41
CA THR A 159 -3.11 -3.68 12.86
C THR A 159 -1.67 -3.29 13.17
N TRP A 160 -1.43 -2.64 14.30
CA TRP A 160 -0.10 -2.26 14.75
C TRP A 160 0.10 -2.67 16.21
N GLN A 161 1.10 -3.53 16.46
CA GLN A 161 1.43 -4.04 17.79
C GLN A 161 2.91 -3.82 18.13
#